data_AF-A0A0F9Q2E6-F1
#
_entry.id   AF-A0A0F9Q2E6-F1
#
_cell.length_a   1.000
_cell.length_b   1.000
_cell.length_c   1.000
_cell.angle_alpha   90.00
_cell.angle_beta   90.00
_cell.angle_gamma   90.00
#
_symmetry.space_group_name_H-M   'P 1'
#
loop_
_entity.id
_entity.type
_entity.pdbx_description
1 polymer ?
#
loop_
_entity_poly.entity_id
_entity_poly.type
_entity_poly.pdbx_seq_one_letter_code
_entity_poly.pdbx_strand_id
1 'polypeptide(L)'
;MNFTNTNGTGAAAIALVGTAGGVEIDAAAAKIIALDGGTVAITSKTAGAGAISLTTNIGAAETILITNTAGTNVAAINVTATAGGMTIDTADDLALTVNSSTAGEDLILAVDGDDDAHILLTSDGTSINTISLLESGIGTGGGILIHAATGIGAADGVASVQLTSTAGGIGLKAAVDDTDAIDIDSTVGSIDIDSAKNITMNSAGDVITIQVDSDGAGDNLSLVVDGDDDAHIILDSDGTSIDTIYLHQSAGTGGGIKIHADTGNAVTDAAASVQLLSDVGGIGIKATGSTSTDAIIINAPAGGINIDAADDISIVLASTGTTEDLIISLTGNQTSSVLISSEGSDVDALSLTTVTNGGDIVISSNDIINIDATNDIDILVTASTANEDVLIATGGDQDSHVTIT
;
A
#
# COMPACT_ATOMS: atom_id res chain seq x y z
N MET A 1 72.13 -49.76 -9.35
CA MET A 1 72.91 -49.23 -10.49
C MET A 1 72.41 -47.83 -10.77
N ASN A 2 73.30 -46.89 -11.11
CA ASN A 2 72.92 -45.53 -11.51
C ASN A 2 73.24 -45.39 -13.01
N PHE A 3 72.31 -44.85 -13.79
CA PHE A 3 72.49 -44.52 -15.20
C PHE A 3 72.44 -43.00 -15.34
N THR A 4 73.53 -42.39 -15.81
CA THR A 4 73.63 -40.92 -15.95
C THR A 4 74.14 -40.60 -17.36
N ASN A 5 73.45 -39.70 -18.07
CA ASN A 5 73.89 -39.17 -19.36
C ASN A 5 74.11 -37.66 -19.23
N THR A 6 75.37 -37.23 -19.31
CA THR A 6 75.79 -35.83 -19.14
C THR A 6 76.04 -35.07 -20.44
N ASN A 7 76.09 -35.76 -21.59
CA ASN A 7 76.55 -35.18 -22.86
C ASN A 7 75.46 -35.15 -23.94
N GLY A 8 74.35 -35.87 -23.75
CA GLY A 8 73.24 -35.87 -24.71
C GLY A 8 72.45 -34.57 -24.68
N THR A 9 72.36 -33.88 -25.82
CA THR A 9 71.63 -32.60 -25.97
C THR A 9 70.42 -32.69 -26.89
N GLY A 10 70.19 -33.85 -27.54
CA GLY A 10 69.02 -34.07 -28.40
C GLY A 10 67.78 -34.52 -27.62
N ALA A 11 66.60 -34.36 -28.23
CA ALA A 11 65.30 -34.73 -27.63
C ALA A 11 65.15 -36.21 -27.23
N ALA A 12 66.03 -37.09 -27.74
CA ALA A 12 66.11 -38.51 -27.39
C ALA A 12 67.47 -38.88 -26.77
N ALA A 13 68.09 -37.96 -26.01
CA ALA A 13 69.34 -38.23 -25.28
C ALA A 13 69.26 -39.51 -24.43
N ILE A 14 68.08 -39.81 -23.88
CA ILE A 14 67.69 -41.11 -23.35
C ILE A 14 66.26 -41.39 -23.82
N ALA A 15 66.01 -42.58 -24.38
CA ALA A 15 64.67 -43.02 -24.79
C ALA A 15 64.42 -44.47 -24.37
N LEU A 16 63.23 -44.77 -23.85
CA LEU A 16 62.78 -46.11 -23.49
C LEU A 16 61.49 -46.41 -24.27
N VAL A 17 61.55 -47.31 -25.24
CA VAL A 17 60.48 -47.50 -26.24
C VAL A 17 60.06 -48.97 -26.31
N GLY A 18 58.84 -49.27 -25.89
CA GLY A 18 58.17 -50.55 -26.14
C GLY A 18 57.30 -50.46 -27.41
N THR A 19 57.78 -50.94 -28.55
CA THR A 19 57.06 -50.80 -29.83
C THR A 19 55.90 -51.78 -29.99
N ALA A 20 55.95 -52.94 -29.32
CA ALA A 20 54.90 -53.96 -29.33
C ALA A 20 54.27 -54.21 -27.94
N GLY A 21 54.80 -53.58 -26.88
CA GLY A 21 54.38 -53.78 -25.49
C GLY A 21 54.53 -52.50 -24.65
N GLY A 22 54.21 -52.58 -23.36
CA GLY A 22 54.30 -51.46 -22.42
C GLY A 22 55.69 -51.28 -21.78
N VAL A 23 55.84 -50.17 -21.07
CA VAL A 23 56.95 -49.92 -20.14
C VAL A 23 56.34 -49.76 -18.76
N GLU A 24 56.63 -50.68 -17.85
CA GLU A 24 56.21 -50.61 -16.44
C GLU A 24 57.31 -49.93 -15.62
N ILE A 25 56.92 -49.01 -14.74
CA ILE A 25 57.81 -48.35 -13.79
C ILE A 25 57.14 -48.45 -12.42
N ASP A 26 57.76 -49.21 -11.52
CA ASP A 26 57.22 -49.48 -10.19
C ASP A 26 58.23 -49.10 -9.11
N ALA A 27 57.70 -48.65 -7.97
CA ALA A 27 58.45 -48.40 -6.76
C ALA A 27 57.71 -49.00 -5.57
N ALA A 28 58.43 -49.73 -4.72
CA ALA A 28 57.85 -50.33 -3.52
C ALA A 28 57.21 -49.29 -2.60
N ALA A 29 56.32 -49.73 -1.70
CA ALA A 29 55.66 -48.86 -0.72
C ALA A 29 56.67 -47.94 0.01
N ALA A 30 56.29 -46.67 0.18
CA ALA A 30 57.12 -45.59 0.74
C ALA A 30 58.39 -45.23 -0.06
N LYS A 31 58.54 -45.71 -1.31
CA LYS A 31 59.58 -45.25 -2.26
C LYS A 31 58.96 -44.32 -3.30
N ILE A 32 59.80 -43.48 -3.90
CA ILE A 32 59.39 -42.37 -4.77
C ILE A 32 59.90 -42.62 -6.19
N ILE A 33 59.05 -42.35 -7.18
CA ILE A 33 59.45 -42.09 -8.57
C ILE A 33 59.41 -40.57 -8.73
N ALA A 34 60.58 -39.93 -8.82
CA ALA A 34 60.72 -38.48 -8.91
C ALA A 34 61.03 -38.03 -10.34
N LEU A 35 60.47 -36.88 -10.74
CA LEU A 35 60.65 -36.25 -12.05
C LEU A 35 60.92 -34.74 -11.86
N ASP A 36 62.16 -34.39 -11.50
CA ASP A 36 62.50 -33.05 -10.97
C ASP A 36 62.93 -32.00 -12.02
N GLY A 37 62.71 -32.22 -13.33
CA GLY A 37 63.18 -31.27 -14.36
C GLY A 37 62.39 -31.26 -15.66
N GLY A 38 62.51 -30.15 -16.41
CA GLY A 38 61.92 -29.98 -17.75
C GLY A 38 60.39 -29.99 -17.79
N THR A 39 59.84 -30.15 -19.00
CA THR A 39 58.40 -30.37 -19.23
C THR A 39 58.11 -31.87 -19.20
N VAL A 40 57.07 -32.27 -18.46
CA VAL A 40 56.53 -33.64 -18.49
C VAL A 40 55.30 -33.66 -19.40
N ALA A 41 55.44 -34.24 -20.59
CA ALA A 41 54.32 -34.44 -21.51
C ALA A 41 53.75 -35.85 -21.34
N ILE A 42 52.43 -35.93 -21.09
CA ILE A 42 51.70 -37.19 -20.98
C ILE A 42 50.66 -37.22 -22.09
N THR A 43 50.71 -38.22 -22.95
CA THR A 43 49.79 -38.36 -24.08
C THR A 43 49.48 -39.82 -24.32
N SER A 44 48.20 -40.13 -24.52
CA SER A 44 47.77 -41.49 -24.84
C SER A 44 47.60 -41.69 -26.34
N LYS A 45 47.87 -42.91 -26.82
CA LYS A 45 47.61 -43.33 -28.21
C LYS A 45 46.36 -44.23 -28.32
N THR A 46 45.69 -44.52 -27.20
CA THR A 46 44.45 -45.31 -27.20
C THR A 46 43.22 -44.42 -27.27
N ALA A 47 42.13 -44.96 -27.83
CA ALA A 47 40.81 -44.33 -27.88
C ALA A 47 39.83 -44.88 -26.83
N GLY A 48 40.31 -45.73 -25.91
CA GLY A 48 39.49 -46.31 -24.84
C GLY A 48 39.32 -45.39 -23.63
N ALA A 49 38.32 -45.68 -22.79
CA ALA A 49 38.13 -45.00 -21.50
C ALA A 49 39.35 -45.16 -20.58
N GLY A 50 39.61 -44.18 -19.72
CA GLY A 50 40.75 -44.22 -18.80
C GLY A 50 42.12 -44.17 -19.48
N ALA A 51 42.18 -43.61 -20.70
CA ALA A 51 43.40 -43.51 -21.50
C ALA A 51 44.60 -42.90 -20.75
N ILE A 52 44.33 -42.06 -19.75
CA ILE A 52 45.22 -41.59 -18.69
C ILE A 52 44.41 -41.67 -17.39
N SER A 53 44.98 -42.21 -16.31
CA SER A 53 44.31 -42.34 -15.00
C SER A 53 45.29 -42.07 -13.87
N LEU A 54 44.82 -41.39 -12.83
CA LEU A 54 45.54 -41.13 -11.58
C LEU A 54 44.65 -41.67 -10.46
N THR A 55 45.13 -42.66 -9.72
CA THR A 55 44.31 -43.37 -8.71
C THR A 55 45.11 -43.65 -7.46
N THR A 56 44.46 -43.51 -6.31
CA THR A 56 44.93 -43.92 -4.99
C THR A 56 43.82 -44.75 -4.33
N ASN A 57 44.13 -45.85 -3.64
CA ASN A 57 43.11 -46.80 -3.15
C ASN A 57 43.55 -47.72 -1.99
N ILE A 58 44.56 -47.31 -1.22
CA ILE A 58 45.10 -48.04 -0.08
C ILE A 58 44.51 -47.57 1.26
N GLY A 59 44.16 -46.29 1.44
CA GLY A 59 43.70 -45.76 2.73
C GLY A 59 43.01 -44.40 2.68
N ALA A 60 42.25 -44.08 3.73
CA ALA A 60 41.36 -42.90 3.77
C ALA A 60 42.05 -41.52 3.73
N ALA A 61 43.39 -41.46 3.84
CA ALA A 61 44.16 -40.21 3.84
C ALA A 61 44.93 -39.97 2.53
N GLU A 62 44.72 -40.80 1.50
CA GLU A 62 45.38 -40.61 0.21
C GLU A 62 44.88 -39.36 -0.52
N THR A 63 45.76 -38.70 -1.27
CA THR A 63 45.44 -37.49 -2.01
C THR A 63 46.11 -37.48 -3.38
N ILE A 64 45.53 -36.74 -4.32
CA ILE A 64 46.16 -36.33 -5.56
C ILE A 64 46.29 -34.81 -5.49
N LEU A 65 47.52 -34.31 -5.34
CA LEU A 65 47.79 -32.88 -5.24
C LEU A 65 48.26 -32.32 -6.58
N ILE A 66 47.54 -31.32 -7.11
CA ILE A 66 47.94 -30.53 -8.28
C ILE A 66 48.17 -29.11 -7.79
N THR A 67 49.40 -28.59 -7.92
CA THR A 67 49.76 -27.28 -7.39
C THR A 67 50.61 -26.52 -8.39
N ASN A 68 50.22 -25.27 -8.66
CA ASN A 68 51.08 -24.28 -9.31
C ASN A 68 51.36 -23.15 -8.31
N THR A 69 52.62 -23.02 -7.89
CA THR A 69 53.02 -22.06 -6.86
C THR A 69 53.29 -20.65 -7.40
N ALA A 70 53.68 -20.51 -8.66
CA ALA A 70 54.20 -19.24 -9.20
C ALA A 70 53.40 -18.68 -10.37
N GLY A 71 52.61 -19.49 -11.07
CA GLY A 71 51.80 -19.03 -12.19
C GLY A 71 50.67 -18.11 -11.72
N THR A 72 50.56 -16.92 -12.31
CA THR A 72 49.52 -15.92 -12.01
C THR A 72 48.46 -15.79 -13.10
N ASN A 73 48.62 -16.47 -14.24
CA ASN A 73 47.67 -16.48 -15.34
C ASN A 73 46.52 -17.47 -15.06
N VAL A 74 45.33 -17.23 -15.58
CA VAL A 74 44.19 -18.18 -15.50
C VAL A 74 44.55 -19.59 -16.01
N ALA A 75 45.50 -19.70 -16.96
CA ALA A 75 46.02 -20.97 -17.49
C ALA A 75 47.11 -21.62 -16.60
N ALA A 76 47.37 -21.09 -15.40
CA ALA A 76 48.34 -21.65 -14.45
C ALA A 76 48.02 -23.11 -14.10
N ILE A 77 46.74 -23.44 -13.97
CA ILE A 77 46.20 -24.81 -13.99
C ILE A 77 44.99 -24.75 -14.91
N ASN A 78 45.09 -25.32 -16.11
CA ASN A 78 43.98 -25.37 -17.06
C ASN A 78 43.48 -26.81 -17.23
N VAL A 79 42.18 -27.02 -17.06
CA VAL A 79 41.51 -28.30 -17.32
C VAL A 79 40.43 -28.04 -18.36
N THR A 80 40.58 -28.60 -19.55
CA THR A 80 39.70 -28.31 -20.70
C THR A 80 39.14 -29.60 -21.29
N ALA A 81 37.82 -29.67 -21.46
CA ALA A 81 37.12 -30.68 -22.23
C ALA A 81 36.41 -30.01 -23.42
N THR A 82 37.01 -30.03 -24.61
CA THR A 82 36.51 -29.25 -25.77
C THR A 82 35.30 -29.87 -26.47
N ALA A 83 35.06 -31.17 -26.32
CA ALA A 83 33.95 -31.88 -26.97
C ALA A 83 32.92 -32.47 -25.99
N GLY A 84 33.19 -32.41 -24.67
CA GLY A 84 32.36 -33.02 -23.63
C GLY A 84 32.40 -32.20 -22.35
N GLY A 85 31.74 -32.70 -21.30
CA GLY A 85 31.68 -32.03 -19.99
C GLY A 85 32.82 -32.41 -19.03
N MET A 86 32.90 -31.67 -17.92
CA MET A 86 33.68 -32.03 -16.75
C MET A 86 32.72 -32.43 -15.63
N THR A 87 32.91 -33.62 -15.07
CA THR A 87 32.17 -34.07 -13.88
C THR A 87 33.08 -34.00 -12.67
N ILE A 88 32.60 -33.40 -11.59
CA ILE A 88 33.21 -33.45 -10.27
C ILE A 88 32.20 -34.15 -9.36
N ASP A 89 32.54 -35.36 -8.94
CA ASP A 89 31.67 -36.21 -8.12
C ASP A 89 32.33 -36.42 -6.75
N THR A 90 31.63 -36.02 -5.68
CA THR A 90 32.10 -36.11 -4.30
C THR A 90 31.03 -36.77 -3.45
N ALA A 91 31.43 -37.69 -2.56
CA ALA A 91 30.50 -38.33 -1.62
C ALA A 91 30.12 -37.40 -0.46
N ASP A 92 31.01 -36.48 -0.11
CA ASP A 92 30.83 -35.42 0.88
C ASP A 92 30.83 -34.04 0.18
N ASP A 93 31.11 -32.97 0.92
CA ASP A 93 31.10 -31.60 0.42
C ASP A 93 32.12 -31.35 -0.70
N LEU A 94 31.69 -30.64 -1.74
CA LEU A 94 32.58 -29.99 -2.70
C LEU A 94 32.82 -28.54 -2.28
N ALA A 95 34.01 -28.23 -1.76
CA ALA A 95 34.41 -26.87 -1.46
C ALA A 95 35.11 -26.22 -2.67
N LEU A 96 34.48 -25.20 -3.26
CA LEU A 96 35.10 -24.31 -4.24
C LEU A 96 35.37 -22.96 -3.59
N THR A 97 36.64 -22.57 -3.49
CA THR A 97 37.04 -21.34 -2.80
C THR A 97 37.95 -20.50 -3.68
N VAL A 98 37.59 -19.23 -3.85
CA VAL A 98 38.47 -18.21 -4.43
C VAL A 98 39.03 -17.37 -3.28
N ASN A 99 40.34 -17.50 -3.01
CA ASN A 99 41.04 -16.68 -2.03
C ASN A 99 41.39 -15.32 -2.65
N SER A 100 40.36 -14.48 -2.81
CA SER A 100 40.47 -13.14 -3.39
C SER A 100 41.38 -12.26 -2.53
N SER A 101 42.51 -11.82 -3.08
CA SER A 101 43.49 -10.96 -2.38
C SER A 101 43.49 -9.51 -2.86
N THR A 102 42.79 -9.24 -3.97
CA THR A 102 42.66 -7.91 -4.59
C THR A 102 41.24 -7.70 -5.14
N ALA A 103 40.86 -6.46 -5.42
CA ALA A 103 39.55 -6.14 -5.98
C ALA A 103 39.38 -6.75 -7.39
N GLY A 104 38.24 -7.41 -7.64
CA GLY A 104 37.88 -7.99 -8.94
C GLY A 104 38.31 -9.45 -9.15
N GLU A 105 38.85 -10.12 -8.12
CA GLU A 105 39.02 -11.58 -8.14
C GLU A 105 37.70 -12.24 -7.69
N ASP A 106 37.00 -12.86 -8.65
CA ASP A 106 35.67 -13.43 -8.47
C ASP A 106 35.63 -14.94 -8.78
N LEU A 107 34.65 -15.64 -8.21
CA LEU A 107 34.21 -16.93 -8.73
C LEU A 107 33.22 -16.68 -9.88
N ILE A 108 33.64 -16.97 -11.11
CA ILE A 108 32.80 -16.80 -12.29
C ILE A 108 32.22 -18.16 -12.69
N LEU A 109 30.90 -18.31 -12.57
CA LEU A 109 30.15 -19.37 -13.23
C LEU A 109 29.45 -18.74 -14.43
N ALA A 110 29.88 -19.12 -15.64
CA ALA A 110 29.34 -18.61 -16.88
C ALA A 110 28.97 -19.76 -17.80
N VAL A 111 27.89 -19.58 -18.56
CA VAL A 111 27.49 -20.46 -19.67
C VAL A 111 27.46 -19.60 -20.93
N ASP A 112 28.12 -20.06 -21.97
CA ASP A 112 28.12 -19.46 -23.31
C ASP A 112 27.43 -20.44 -24.26
N GLY A 113 26.39 -20.00 -24.98
CA GLY A 113 25.58 -20.89 -25.85
C GLY A 113 24.18 -20.35 -26.21
N ASP A 114 23.52 -21.06 -27.12
CA ASP A 114 22.20 -20.83 -27.73
C ASP A 114 21.02 -20.84 -26.71
N ASP A 115 19.78 -20.64 -27.19
CA ASP A 115 18.50 -20.30 -26.48
C ASP A 115 18.16 -20.98 -25.11
N ASP A 116 18.87 -22.03 -24.67
CA ASP A 116 18.59 -22.79 -23.43
C ASP A 116 19.77 -22.91 -22.46
N ALA A 117 20.86 -22.16 -22.66
CA ALA A 117 22.00 -22.11 -21.75
C ALA A 117 21.59 -21.57 -20.36
N HIS A 118 21.70 -22.37 -19.31
CA HIS A 118 21.36 -21.95 -17.95
C HIS A 118 22.32 -22.52 -16.91
N ILE A 119 22.50 -21.76 -15.82
CA ILE A 119 23.13 -22.24 -14.60
C ILE A 119 22.02 -22.78 -13.72
N LEU A 120 21.89 -24.10 -13.63
CA LEU A 120 20.90 -24.74 -12.76
C LEU A 120 21.47 -24.95 -11.37
N LEU A 121 20.95 -24.24 -10.36
CA LEU A 121 21.22 -24.51 -8.96
C LEU A 121 20.02 -25.26 -8.39
N THR A 122 20.19 -26.54 -8.07
CA THR A 122 19.16 -27.38 -7.46
C THR A 122 19.67 -27.97 -6.15
N SER A 123 18.76 -28.19 -5.21
CA SER A 123 19.07 -28.84 -3.95
C SER A 123 17.84 -29.60 -3.47
N ASP A 124 17.97 -30.93 -3.40
CA ASP A 124 16.93 -31.84 -2.89
C ASP A 124 17.01 -32.00 -1.35
N GLY A 125 17.77 -31.11 -0.69
CA GLY A 125 17.94 -31.12 0.76
C GLY A 125 16.62 -30.85 1.50
N THR A 126 16.44 -31.47 2.67
CA THR A 126 15.24 -31.30 3.52
C THR A 126 15.43 -30.23 4.61
N SER A 127 16.50 -29.45 4.56
CA SER A 127 16.84 -28.38 5.51
C SER A 127 16.16 -27.05 5.15
N ILE A 128 16.12 -26.11 6.11
CA ILE A 128 15.46 -24.79 5.96
C ILE A 128 16.10 -23.94 4.85
N ASN A 129 17.40 -24.09 4.61
CA ASN A 129 18.15 -23.38 3.57
C ASN A 129 18.82 -24.41 2.66
N THR A 130 18.21 -24.67 1.50
CA THR A 130 18.72 -25.64 0.52
C THR A 130 19.70 -24.99 -0.46
N ILE A 131 19.51 -23.70 -0.74
CA ILE A 131 20.41 -22.81 -1.49
C ILE A 131 20.49 -21.49 -0.71
N SER A 132 21.70 -21.02 -0.41
CA SER A 132 21.90 -19.80 0.37
C SER A 132 22.93 -18.89 -0.29
N LEU A 133 22.54 -17.64 -0.54
CA LEU A 133 23.42 -16.58 -0.98
C LEU A 133 23.54 -15.64 0.22
N LEU A 134 24.73 -15.53 0.80
CA LEU A 134 24.99 -14.62 1.92
C LEU A 134 26.18 -13.75 1.58
N GLU A 135 26.04 -12.47 1.92
CA GLU A 135 27.16 -11.55 1.96
C GLU A 135 27.60 -11.39 3.43
N SER A 136 28.86 -11.70 3.73
CA SER A 136 29.41 -11.63 5.09
C SER A 136 30.45 -10.50 5.26
N GLY A 137 30.59 -9.65 4.25
CA GLY A 137 31.54 -8.54 4.24
C GLY A 137 31.02 -7.34 5.02
N ILE A 138 31.91 -6.64 5.73
CA ILE A 138 31.58 -5.40 6.47
C ILE A 138 31.73 -4.14 5.59
N GLY A 139 31.55 -4.28 4.27
CA GLY A 139 31.77 -3.19 3.31
C GLY A 139 30.57 -2.25 3.22
N THR A 140 30.82 -0.96 2.98
CA THR A 140 29.80 0.09 2.83
C THR A 140 28.96 -0.01 1.54
N GLY A 141 28.87 -1.19 0.92
CA GLY A 141 28.23 -1.42 -0.38
C GLY A 141 28.02 -2.90 -0.69
N GLY A 142 27.90 -3.73 0.34
CA GLY A 142 27.59 -5.15 0.22
C GLY A 142 26.14 -5.38 -0.21
N GLY A 143 25.89 -6.42 -1.01
CA GLY A 143 24.56 -6.75 -1.48
C GLY A 143 24.53 -7.96 -2.41
N ILE A 144 23.35 -8.57 -2.55
CA ILE A 144 23.09 -9.64 -3.52
C ILE A 144 22.33 -9.00 -4.68
N LEU A 145 23.03 -8.72 -5.77
CA LEU A 145 22.41 -8.18 -6.98
C LEU A 145 21.86 -9.31 -7.84
N ILE A 146 20.54 -9.34 -8.03
CA ILE A 146 19.88 -10.17 -9.04
C ILE A 146 19.43 -9.23 -10.15
N HIS A 147 20.07 -9.28 -11.31
CA HIS A 147 19.83 -8.35 -12.40
C HIS A 147 19.63 -9.07 -13.74
N ALA A 148 18.50 -8.81 -14.38
CA ALA A 148 18.20 -9.27 -15.73
C ALA A 148 18.25 -8.08 -16.70
N ALA A 149 19.39 -7.87 -17.37
CA ALA A 149 19.64 -6.67 -18.19
C ALA A 149 18.77 -6.55 -19.45
N THR A 150 18.28 -7.67 -19.99
CA THR A 150 17.57 -7.74 -21.29
C THR A 150 16.26 -8.52 -21.22
N GLY A 151 15.78 -8.87 -20.02
CA GLY A 151 14.52 -9.60 -19.88
C GLY A 151 13.34 -8.71 -20.27
N ILE A 152 12.56 -9.16 -21.25
CA ILE A 152 11.37 -8.46 -21.79
C ILE A 152 10.04 -9.01 -21.24
N GLY A 153 10.13 -9.88 -20.25
CA GLY A 153 8.99 -10.63 -19.72
C GLY A 153 8.05 -9.75 -18.91
N ALA A 154 6.93 -9.36 -19.53
CA ALA A 154 5.92 -8.47 -18.94
C ALA A 154 4.59 -9.17 -18.61
N ALA A 155 4.49 -10.49 -18.77
CA ALA A 155 3.29 -11.26 -18.46
C ALA A 155 3.48 -12.12 -17.21
N ASP A 156 2.36 -12.54 -16.60
CA ASP A 156 2.37 -13.46 -15.46
C ASP A 156 3.14 -14.75 -15.80
N GLY A 157 3.99 -15.17 -14.88
CA GLY A 157 4.83 -16.36 -15.02
C GLY A 157 6.02 -16.25 -15.99
N VAL A 158 6.31 -15.08 -16.55
CA VAL A 158 7.47 -14.86 -17.43
C VAL A 158 8.32 -13.66 -17.03
N ALA A 159 8.17 -13.14 -15.81
CA ALA A 159 8.93 -11.98 -15.33
C ALA A 159 10.44 -12.18 -15.46
N SER A 160 11.17 -11.11 -15.76
CA SER A 160 12.63 -11.13 -15.91
C SER A 160 13.37 -11.63 -14.67
N VAL A 161 12.78 -11.42 -13.48
CA VAL A 161 13.17 -12.06 -12.23
C VAL A 161 11.89 -12.59 -11.59
N GLN A 162 11.82 -13.90 -11.37
CA GLN A 162 10.63 -14.56 -10.83
C GLN A 162 10.97 -15.34 -9.57
N LEU A 163 10.22 -15.10 -8.50
CA LEU A 163 10.23 -15.92 -7.29
C LEU A 163 8.90 -16.68 -7.26
N THR A 164 8.93 -17.99 -7.03
CA THR A 164 7.72 -18.83 -7.03
C THR A 164 7.79 -19.86 -5.92
N SER A 165 6.70 -20.01 -5.17
CA SER A 165 6.53 -21.06 -4.17
C SER A 165 5.21 -21.78 -4.43
N THR A 166 5.26 -23.10 -4.64
CA THR A 166 4.07 -23.91 -4.98
C THR A 166 3.31 -24.41 -3.75
N ALA A 167 3.96 -24.47 -2.58
CA ALA A 167 3.39 -25.02 -1.35
C ALA A 167 3.38 -24.02 -0.18
N GLY A 168 4.16 -22.93 -0.24
CA GLY A 168 4.31 -21.97 0.84
C GLY A 168 4.26 -20.51 0.37
N GLY A 169 4.60 -19.58 1.24
CA GLY A 169 4.74 -18.16 0.90
C GLY A 169 6.15 -17.79 0.41
N ILE A 170 6.28 -16.58 -0.12
CA ILE A 170 7.56 -15.91 -0.36
C ILE A 170 7.66 -14.80 0.69
N GLY A 171 8.67 -14.86 1.55
CA GLY A 171 8.88 -13.86 2.60
C GLY A 171 9.97 -12.87 2.23
N LEU A 172 9.67 -11.58 2.36
CA LEU A 172 10.65 -10.50 2.34
C LEU A 172 10.71 -9.90 3.75
N LYS A 173 11.89 -9.87 4.37
CA LYS A 173 12.07 -9.37 5.73
C LYS A 173 13.35 -8.56 5.81
N ALA A 174 13.22 -7.31 6.25
CA ALA A 174 14.33 -6.50 6.70
C ALA A 174 14.32 -6.43 8.24
N ALA A 175 15.51 -6.39 8.84
CA ALA A 175 15.70 -6.39 10.29
C ALA A 175 16.14 -5.04 10.85
N VAL A 176 16.20 -4.01 9.99
CA VAL A 176 16.63 -2.65 10.33
C VAL A 176 15.42 -1.73 10.42
N ASP A 177 15.50 -0.72 11.28
CA ASP A 177 14.48 0.33 11.45
C ASP A 177 14.73 1.51 10.48
N ASP A 178 15.22 1.24 9.27
CA ASP A 178 15.49 2.25 8.26
C ASP A 178 14.23 2.55 7.42
N THR A 179 14.16 3.74 6.83
CA THR A 179 12.98 4.23 6.08
C THR A 179 12.59 3.35 4.90
N ASP A 180 13.57 2.66 4.29
CA ASP A 180 13.40 1.91 3.03
C ASP A 180 13.90 0.46 3.20
N ALA A 181 13.57 -0.14 4.34
CA ALA A 181 14.03 -1.47 4.70
C ALA A 181 13.64 -2.54 3.64
N ILE A 182 12.49 -2.35 2.99
CA ILE A 182 12.08 -3.05 1.76
C ILE A 182 11.59 -1.99 0.78
N ASP A 183 12.40 -1.74 -0.25
CA ASP A 183 12.08 -0.82 -1.33
C ASP A 183 11.52 -1.57 -2.55
N ILE A 184 10.38 -1.11 -3.07
CA ILE A 184 9.74 -1.65 -4.28
C ILE A 184 9.36 -0.46 -5.14
N ASP A 185 10.22 -0.18 -6.13
CA ASP A 185 10.09 0.99 -6.99
C ASP A 185 9.87 0.60 -8.46
N SER A 186 9.04 1.40 -9.13
CA SER A 186 8.84 1.35 -10.58
C SER A 186 9.16 2.71 -11.19
N THR A 187 10.32 2.85 -11.82
CA THR A 187 10.72 4.10 -12.48
C THR A 187 9.87 4.43 -13.71
N VAL A 188 9.23 3.43 -14.32
CA VAL A 188 8.29 3.54 -15.45
C VAL A 188 7.16 2.52 -15.29
N GLY A 189 5.91 2.97 -15.31
CA GLY A 189 4.74 2.10 -15.13
C GLY A 189 4.30 1.93 -13.67
N SER A 190 3.32 1.06 -13.42
CA SER A 190 2.75 0.81 -12.09
C SER A 190 3.37 -0.42 -11.42
N ILE A 191 3.25 -0.47 -10.09
CA ILE A 191 3.42 -1.71 -9.32
C ILE A 191 2.06 -2.40 -9.29
N ASP A 192 1.98 -3.59 -9.89
CA ASP A 192 0.77 -4.39 -9.88
C ASP A 192 0.79 -5.39 -8.70
N ILE A 193 -0.29 -5.45 -7.94
CA ILE A 193 -0.42 -6.31 -6.76
C ILE A 193 -1.74 -7.06 -6.86
N ASP A 194 -1.68 -8.22 -7.51
CA ASP A 194 -2.81 -9.12 -7.64
C ASP A 194 -2.88 -10.10 -6.46
N SER A 195 -4.04 -10.16 -5.81
CA SER A 195 -4.34 -11.15 -4.77
C SER A 195 -5.75 -11.69 -4.95
N ALA A 196 -5.89 -13.02 -4.97
CA ALA A 196 -7.20 -13.69 -4.94
C ALA A 196 -7.92 -13.56 -3.57
N LYS A 197 -7.25 -12.99 -2.57
CA LYS A 197 -7.74 -12.75 -1.22
C LYS A 197 -7.36 -11.32 -0.80
N ASN A 198 -7.37 -11.05 0.51
CA ASN A 198 -7.05 -9.75 1.04
C ASN A 198 -5.56 -9.41 0.86
N ILE A 199 -5.28 -8.13 0.61
CA ILE A 199 -3.97 -7.52 0.85
C ILE A 199 -4.02 -6.92 2.25
N THR A 200 -3.17 -7.41 3.16
CA THR A 200 -3.16 -6.96 4.56
C THR A 200 -1.91 -6.15 4.85
N MET A 201 -2.09 -4.93 5.34
CA MET A 201 -1.01 -4.16 5.96
C MET A 201 -1.21 -4.17 7.48
N ASN A 202 -0.16 -4.41 8.24
CA ASN A 202 -0.21 -4.45 9.70
C ASN A 202 1.04 -3.81 10.28
N SER A 203 0.86 -2.98 11.30
CA SER A 203 1.95 -2.41 12.09
C SER A 203 1.66 -2.59 13.57
N ALA A 204 2.64 -3.10 14.32
CA ALA A 204 2.51 -3.36 15.74
C ALA A 204 2.79 -2.08 16.55
N GLY A 205 1.80 -1.20 16.64
CA GLY A 205 1.84 -0.01 17.50
C GLY A 205 2.20 1.30 16.80
N ASP A 206 2.48 1.26 15.50
CA ASP A 206 2.70 2.45 14.67
C ASP A 206 1.60 2.61 13.61
N VAL A 207 1.61 3.77 12.94
CA VAL A 207 0.67 4.12 11.87
C VAL A 207 1.04 3.38 10.58
N ILE A 208 0.02 2.91 9.84
CA ILE A 208 0.16 2.49 8.45
C ILE A 208 -0.23 3.68 7.58
N THR A 209 0.69 4.17 6.76
CA THR A 209 0.45 5.33 5.89
C THR A 209 0.38 4.88 4.44
N ILE A 210 -0.70 5.28 3.75
CA ILE A 210 -0.74 5.29 2.28
C ILE A 210 -0.62 6.76 1.87
N GLN A 211 0.52 7.12 1.28
CA GLN A 211 0.85 8.51 0.94
C GLN A 211 1.08 8.66 -0.56
N VAL A 212 0.64 9.80 -1.09
CA VAL A 212 1.02 10.29 -2.41
C VAL A 212 1.74 11.61 -2.20
N ASP A 213 3.04 11.64 -2.48
CA ASP A 213 3.83 12.87 -2.43
C ASP A 213 3.53 13.71 -3.67
N SER A 214 2.65 14.70 -3.51
CA SER A 214 2.23 15.54 -4.62
C SER A 214 3.30 16.60 -4.94
N ASP A 215 4.15 16.36 -5.93
CA ASP A 215 5.13 17.34 -6.43
C ASP A 215 4.61 18.14 -7.65
N GLY A 216 3.41 17.82 -8.14
CA GLY A 216 2.81 18.39 -9.34
C GLY A 216 1.29 18.57 -9.30
N ALA A 217 0.72 18.89 -10.47
CA ALA A 217 -0.72 19.00 -10.64
C ALA A 217 -1.29 17.64 -11.05
N GLY A 218 -2.20 17.08 -10.24
CA GLY A 218 -2.94 15.85 -10.58
C GLY A 218 -2.55 14.61 -9.77
N ASP A 219 -1.65 14.75 -8.79
CA ASP A 219 -1.28 13.65 -7.90
C ASP A 219 -2.45 13.30 -6.99
N ASN A 220 -3.03 12.12 -7.20
CA ASN A 220 -4.25 11.69 -6.53
C ASN A 220 -4.03 10.31 -5.92
N LEU A 221 -4.54 10.11 -4.71
CA LEU A 221 -4.85 8.77 -4.22
C LEU A 221 -6.27 8.41 -4.68
N SER A 222 -6.38 7.39 -5.53
CA SER A 222 -7.67 6.88 -6.01
C SER A 222 -7.92 5.48 -5.45
N LEU A 223 -9.07 5.31 -4.80
CA LEU A 223 -9.57 4.01 -4.37
C LEU A 223 -10.79 3.71 -5.24
N VAL A 224 -10.63 2.80 -6.20
CA VAL A 224 -11.67 2.43 -7.17
C VAL A 224 -12.03 0.97 -6.95
N VAL A 225 -13.33 0.70 -6.92
CA VAL A 225 -13.86 -0.66 -6.95
C VAL A 225 -14.65 -0.78 -8.26
N ASP A 226 -14.21 -1.66 -9.15
CA ASP A 226 -14.84 -1.96 -10.44
C ASP A 226 -15.45 -3.38 -10.38
N GLY A 227 -16.72 -3.54 -10.74
CA GLY A 227 -17.43 -4.82 -10.68
C GLY A 227 -18.94 -4.72 -10.41
N ASP A 228 -19.68 -5.77 -10.79
CA ASP A 228 -21.15 -5.87 -10.72
C ASP A 228 -21.67 -6.27 -9.30
N ASP A 229 -22.91 -5.84 -8.99
CA ASP A 229 -23.81 -6.23 -7.87
C ASP A 229 -23.17 -6.37 -6.46
N ASP A 230 -22.84 -5.24 -5.82
CA ASP A 230 -22.54 -5.06 -4.37
C ASP A 230 -21.10 -4.67 -4.01
N ALA A 231 -20.28 -4.28 -4.98
CA ALA A 231 -18.92 -3.82 -4.72
C ALA A 231 -18.93 -2.47 -3.95
N HIS A 232 -18.18 -2.38 -2.85
CA HIS A 232 -18.16 -1.20 -1.98
C HIS A 232 -16.78 -0.96 -1.35
N ILE A 233 -16.56 0.27 -0.92
CA ILE A 233 -15.44 0.63 -0.04
C ILE A 233 -15.99 0.66 1.39
N ILE A 234 -15.50 -0.22 2.25
CA ILE A 234 -15.75 -0.14 3.70
C ILE A 234 -14.60 0.62 4.35
N LEU A 235 -14.93 1.63 5.15
CA LEU A 235 -14.04 2.26 6.11
C LEU A 235 -14.60 1.93 7.50
N ASP A 236 -13.89 1.10 8.26
CA ASP A 236 -14.31 0.63 9.58
C ASP A 236 -13.16 0.79 10.58
N SER A 237 -13.50 1.04 11.84
CA SER A 237 -12.53 1.26 12.91
C SER A 237 -13.09 0.84 14.26
N ASP A 238 -12.50 -0.22 14.83
CA ASP A 238 -12.74 -0.69 16.20
C ASP A 238 -12.05 0.20 17.27
N GLY A 239 -11.52 1.37 16.86
CA GLY A 239 -10.81 2.29 17.75
C GLY A 239 -11.68 2.78 18.90
N THR A 240 -11.07 3.04 20.05
CA THR A 240 -11.77 3.61 21.23
C THR A 240 -11.54 5.12 21.39
N SER A 241 -10.84 5.76 20.45
CA SER A 241 -10.61 7.21 20.42
C SER A 241 -11.85 7.96 19.93
N ILE A 242 -11.87 9.29 20.13
CA ILE A 242 -12.99 10.15 19.70
C ILE A 242 -13.11 10.19 18.16
N ASP A 243 -11.98 10.18 17.44
CA ASP A 243 -11.92 10.24 15.99
C ASP A 243 -11.37 8.93 15.41
N THR A 244 -12.21 7.89 15.36
CA THR A 244 -11.81 6.57 14.84
C THR A 244 -11.69 6.54 13.31
N ILE A 245 -12.47 7.39 12.63
CA ILE A 245 -12.39 7.71 11.20
C ILE A 245 -12.45 9.23 11.07
N TYR A 246 -11.35 9.85 10.62
CA TYR A 246 -11.22 11.30 10.52
C TYR A 246 -10.92 11.73 9.08
N LEU A 247 -11.86 12.43 8.45
CA LEU A 247 -11.68 13.05 7.14
C LEU A 247 -11.45 14.55 7.35
N HIS A 248 -10.29 15.04 6.94
CA HIS A 248 -9.92 16.43 7.16
C HIS A 248 -9.20 17.03 5.95
N GLN A 249 -9.53 18.29 5.66
CA GLN A 249 -8.77 19.11 4.73
C GLN A 249 -8.17 20.28 5.48
N SER A 250 -6.84 20.30 5.60
CA SER A 250 -6.11 21.28 6.44
C SER A 250 -5.38 22.36 5.64
N ALA A 251 -5.21 22.19 4.32
CA ALA A 251 -4.44 23.10 3.46
C ALA A 251 -5.29 23.82 2.41
N GLY A 252 -5.00 25.11 2.19
CA GLY A 252 -5.58 25.94 1.13
C GLY A 252 -6.91 26.63 1.49
N THR A 253 -7.17 27.80 0.89
CA THR A 253 -8.37 28.62 1.14
C THR A 253 -9.60 28.21 0.34
N GLY A 254 -9.52 27.09 -0.41
CA GLY A 254 -10.61 26.58 -1.26
C GLY A 254 -10.74 25.05 -1.30
N GLY A 255 -10.08 24.34 -0.38
CA GLY A 255 -10.25 22.89 -0.25
C GLY A 255 -11.60 22.53 0.38
N GLY A 256 -12.08 21.31 0.15
CA GLY A 256 -13.31 20.83 0.75
C GLY A 256 -13.43 19.32 0.69
N ILE A 257 -14.25 18.76 1.57
CA ILE A 257 -14.63 17.35 1.57
C ILE A 257 -15.99 17.27 0.88
N LYS A 258 -16.07 16.55 -0.25
CA LYS A 258 -17.31 16.36 -1.00
C LYS A 258 -17.77 14.92 -0.84
N ILE A 259 -19.04 14.76 -0.47
CA ILE A 259 -19.75 13.49 -0.48
C ILE A 259 -20.87 13.64 -1.50
N HIS A 260 -20.90 12.78 -2.49
CA HIS A 260 -21.85 12.89 -3.60
C HIS A 260 -22.26 11.50 -4.09
N ALA A 261 -23.53 11.35 -4.43
CA ALA A 261 -24.08 10.16 -5.07
C ALA A 261 -24.70 10.58 -6.41
N ASP A 262 -24.07 10.19 -7.52
CA ASP A 262 -24.43 10.66 -8.87
C ASP A 262 -25.80 10.14 -9.36
N THR A 263 -26.11 8.87 -9.09
CA THR A 263 -27.29 8.17 -9.63
C THR A 263 -28.34 7.82 -8.59
N GLY A 264 -28.03 7.97 -7.29
CA GLY A 264 -28.94 7.65 -6.21
C GLY A 264 -30.17 8.57 -6.21
N ASN A 265 -31.37 7.99 -6.32
CA ASN A 265 -32.64 8.71 -6.44
C ASN A 265 -33.64 8.40 -5.30
N ALA A 266 -33.25 7.56 -4.34
CA ALA A 266 -34.10 7.22 -3.19
C ALA A 266 -34.00 8.29 -2.10
N VAL A 267 -35.15 8.61 -1.50
CA VAL A 267 -35.31 9.66 -0.46
C VAL A 267 -35.96 9.12 0.81
N THR A 268 -36.15 7.80 0.90
CA THR A 268 -36.71 7.15 2.09
C THR A 268 -35.63 6.97 3.14
N ASP A 269 -36.02 7.05 4.41
CA ASP A 269 -35.12 7.02 5.57
C ASP A 269 -34.12 5.85 5.57
N ALA A 270 -34.52 4.67 5.06
CA ALA A 270 -33.66 3.48 5.00
C ALA A 270 -32.76 3.36 3.75
N ALA A 271 -32.92 4.23 2.74
CA ALA A 271 -32.24 4.09 1.46
C ALA A 271 -31.87 5.43 0.81
N ALA A 272 -31.70 6.49 1.61
CA ALA A 272 -31.35 7.79 1.05
C ALA A 272 -29.96 7.71 0.38
N SER A 273 -29.78 8.42 -0.72
CA SER A 273 -28.53 8.37 -1.51
C SER A 273 -27.27 8.74 -0.70
N VAL A 274 -27.43 9.55 0.35
CA VAL A 274 -26.41 9.86 1.35
C VAL A 274 -27.10 9.87 2.71
N GLN A 275 -26.56 9.13 3.68
CA GLN A 275 -27.09 9.02 5.05
C GLN A 275 -26.00 9.30 6.08
N LEU A 276 -26.37 10.00 7.15
CA LEU A 276 -25.59 10.11 8.38
C LEU A 276 -26.45 9.53 9.50
N LEU A 277 -25.93 8.55 10.23
CA LEU A 277 -26.65 7.77 11.23
C LEU A 277 -25.83 7.71 12.52
N SER A 278 -26.51 7.62 13.67
CA SER A 278 -25.88 7.40 14.98
C SER A 278 -26.84 6.61 15.89
N ASP A 279 -26.39 5.47 16.42
CA ASP A 279 -27.25 4.56 17.19
C ASP A 279 -27.49 4.99 18.64
N VAL A 280 -26.49 5.66 19.26
CA VAL A 280 -26.53 6.05 20.68
C VAL A 280 -26.28 7.55 20.86
N GLY A 281 -25.49 8.16 19.97
CA GLY A 281 -25.11 9.57 20.02
C GLY A 281 -25.95 10.46 19.11
N GLY A 282 -25.58 11.74 19.04
CA GLY A 282 -26.15 12.67 18.07
C GLY A 282 -25.28 12.83 16.82
N ILE A 283 -25.81 13.55 15.83
CA ILE A 283 -25.06 14.00 14.65
C ILE A 283 -24.83 15.51 14.79
N GLY A 284 -23.57 15.92 14.97
CA GLY A 284 -23.21 17.34 15.11
C GLY A 284 -22.84 17.95 13.76
N ILE A 285 -23.45 19.08 13.40
CA ILE A 285 -23.07 19.90 12.24
C ILE A 285 -22.77 21.31 12.76
N LYS A 286 -21.51 21.74 12.67
CA LYS A 286 -21.05 23.00 13.27
C LYS A 286 -20.06 23.73 12.38
N ALA A 287 -20.23 25.05 12.27
CA ALA A 287 -19.25 25.96 11.68
C ALA A 287 -18.75 26.92 12.76
N THR A 288 -17.50 26.75 13.21
CA THR A 288 -16.94 27.48 14.36
C THR A 288 -16.17 28.76 13.99
N GLY A 289 -15.68 28.86 12.75
CA GLY A 289 -14.81 29.95 12.32
C GLY A 289 -15.33 30.77 11.14
N SER A 290 -16.55 30.51 10.66
CA SER A 290 -17.11 31.25 9.51
C SER A 290 -17.56 32.65 9.93
N THR A 291 -17.18 33.66 9.16
CA THR A 291 -17.71 35.03 9.24
C THR A 291 -18.68 35.33 8.07
N SER A 292 -19.02 34.32 7.27
CA SER A 292 -20.00 34.43 6.18
C SER A 292 -21.41 34.57 6.73
N THR A 293 -22.34 35.12 5.92
CA THR A 293 -23.76 35.20 6.26
C THR A 293 -24.36 33.82 6.54
N ASP A 294 -23.99 32.83 5.73
CA ASP A 294 -24.48 31.46 5.82
C ASP A 294 -23.33 30.51 6.15
N ALA A 295 -23.19 30.17 7.43
CA ALA A 295 -22.14 29.25 7.89
C ALA A 295 -22.50 27.78 7.64
N ILE A 296 -23.79 27.47 7.60
CA ILE A 296 -24.37 26.16 7.27
C ILE A 296 -25.50 26.41 6.26
N ILE A 297 -25.49 25.71 5.13
CA ILE A 297 -26.50 25.84 4.08
C ILE A 297 -27.14 24.47 3.85
N ILE A 298 -28.47 24.41 3.92
CA ILE A 298 -29.26 23.25 3.49
C ILE A 298 -30.21 23.75 2.40
N ASN A 299 -29.99 23.35 1.16
CA ASN A 299 -30.75 23.83 0.01
C ASN A 299 -31.41 22.66 -0.72
N ALA A 300 -32.73 22.67 -0.83
CA ALA A 300 -33.54 21.66 -1.51
C ALA A 300 -34.42 22.29 -2.60
N PRO A 301 -33.84 22.84 -3.69
CA PRO A 301 -34.56 23.73 -4.62
C PRO A 301 -35.70 23.05 -5.39
N ALA A 302 -35.70 21.73 -5.50
CA ALA A 302 -36.74 20.94 -6.16
C ALA A 302 -37.63 20.14 -5.18
N GLY A 303 -37.39 20.25 -3.87
CA GLY A 303 -38.04 19.45 -2.83
C GLY A 303 -38.28 20.25 -1.54
N GLY A 304 -38.44 19.54 -0.43
CA GLY A 304 -38.61 20.13 0.89
C GLY A 304 -37.57 19.60 1.88
N ILE A 305 -37.46 20.27 3.03
CA ILE A 305 -36.68 19.81 4.17
C ILE A 305 -37.67 19.29 5.19
N ASN A 306 -37.62 17.99 5.50
CA ASN A 306 -38.39 17.41 6.58
C ASN A 306 -37.56 17.46 7.87
N ILE A 307 -38.13 18.01 8.93
CA ILE A 307 -37.52 18.04 10.27
C ILE A 307 -38.57 17.50 11.22
N ASP A 308 -38.34 16.30 11.71
CA ASP A 308 -39.25 15.56 12.59
C ASP A 308 -38.48 15.12 13.84
N ALA A 309 -39.13 15.18 15.00
CA ALA A 309 -38.57 14.73 16.26
C ALA A 309 -39.69 14.19 17.16
N ALA A 310 -39.41 13.12 17.88
CA ALA A 310 -40.33 12.56 18.87
C ALA A 310 -40.44 13.42 20.15
N ASP A 311 -39.52 14.38 20.31
CA ASP A 311 -39.44 15.35 21.40
C ASP A 311 -39.31 16.76 20.80
N ASP A 312 -39.03 17.75 21.64
CA ASP A 312 -38.98 19.15 21.22
C ASP A 312 -37.99 19.45 20.08
N ILE A 313 -38.46 20.19 19.07
CA ILE A 313 -37.61 20.85 18.07
C ILE A 313 -37.39 22.30 18.52
N SER A 314 -36.13 22.68 18.73
CA SER A 314 -35.75 24.05 19.11
C SER A 314 -35.01 24.76 17.99
N ILE A 315 -35.53 25.91 17.56
CA ILE A 315 -34.86 26.83 16.63
C ILE A 315 -34.59 28.12 17.40
N VAL A 316 -33.31 28.40 17.66
CA VAL A 316 -32.89 29.53 18.50
C VAL A 316 -31.92 30.42 17.74
N LEU A 317 -32.22 31.71 17.70
CA LEU A 317 -31.25 32.75 17.35
C LEU A 317 -30.78 33.47 18.62
N ALA A 318 -29.53 33.23 19.02
CA ALA A 318 -28.87 33.97 20.08
C ALA A 318 -28.27 35.28 19.52
N SER A 319 -29.12 36.25 19.18
CA SER A 319 -28.71 37.55 18.66
C SER A 319 -27.81 38.29 19.67
N THR A 320 -26.68 38.85 19.21
CA THR A 320 -25.74 39.59 20.06
C THR A 320 -25.55 41.05 19.63
N GLY A 321 -26.06 41.42 18.46
CA GLY A 321 -26.05 42.74 17.89
C GLY A 321 -27.47 43.30 17.68
N THR A 322 -27.58 44.29 16.81
CA THR A 322 -28.81 45.05 16.58
C THR A 322 -29.49 44.74 15.24
N THR A 323 -29.04 43.72 14.52
CA THR A 323 -29.53 43.41 13.16
C THR A 323 -29.73 41.92 12.91
N GLU A 324 -29.55 41.05 13.92
CA GLU A 324 -29.78 39.62 13.75
C GLU A 324 -31.24 39.25 14.02
N ASP A 325 -31.89 38.70 13.00
CA ASP A 325 -33.29 38.29 13.02
C ASP A 325 -33.43 36.80 12.66
N LEU A 326 -34.39 36.10 13.28
CA LEU A 326 -34.84 34.80 12.80
C LEU A 326 -35.91 35.04 11.73
N ILE A 327 -35.55 34.84 10.47
CA ILE A 327 -36.43 35.10 9.34
C ILE A 327 -37.01 33.78 8.81
N ILE A 328 -38.33 33.63 8.88
CA ILE A 328 -39.08 32.60 8.16
C ILE A 328 -39.78 33.31 7.00
N SER A 329 -39.32 33.09 5.78
CA SER A 329 -39.85 33.75 4.58
C SER A 329 -40.37 32.72 3.58
N LEU A 330 -41.55 33.01 3.03
CA LEU A 330 -42.12 32.24 1.94
C LEU A 330 -42.19 33.10 0.68
N THR A 331 -41.52 32.65 -0.37
CA THR A 331 -41.50 33.32 -1.69
C THR A 331 -42.09 32.37 -2.72
N GLY A 332 -43.17 32.77 -3.42
CA GLY A 332 -43.86 31.86 -4.35
C GLY A 332 -45.26 32.29 -4.81
N ASN A 333 -45.91 31.44 -5.62
CA ASN A 333 -47.26 31.61 -6.20
C ASN A 333 -48.36 31.74 -5.11
N GLN A 334 -49.53 32.27 -5.50
CA GLN A 334 -50.74 32.59 -4.72
C GLN A 334 -51.26 31.51 -3.76
N THR A 335 -50.76 30.27 -3.81
CA THR A 335 -51.15 29.16 -2.93
C THR A 335 -50.12 28.84 -1.84
N SER A 336 -49.02 29.59 -1.75
CA SER A 336 -47.97 29.36 -0.77
C SER A 336 -48.45 29.84 0.61
N SER A 337 -48.35 29.00 1.64
CA SER A 337 -48.65 29.37 3.03
C SER A 337 -47.51 28.98 3.97
N VAL A 338 -47.31 29.79 5.01
CA VAL A 338 -46.57 29.37 6.21
C VAL A 338 -47.62 28.77 7.13
N LEU A 339 -47.65 27.44 7.25
CA LEU A 339 -48.56 26.74 8.14
C LEU A 339 -47.86 26.49 9.47
N ILE A 340 -48.43 27.01 10.55
CA ILE A 340 -48.04 26.69 11.93
C ILE A 340 -49.28 26.11 12.59
N SER A 341 -49.29 24.79 12.80
CA SER A 341 -50.41 24.06 13.37
C SER A 341 -49.94 23.24 14.56
N SER A 342 -50.75 23.17 15.61
CA SER A 342 -50.49 22.34 16.78
C SER A 342 -51.73 21.52 17.10
N GLU A 343 -51.54 20.22 17.30
CA GLU A 343 -52.58 19.29 17.75
C GLU A 343 -52.56 19.08 19.28
N GLY A 344 -51.71 19.82 20.00
CA GLY A 344 -51.54 19.71 21.44
C GLY A 344 -52.82 20.05 22.20
N SER A 345 -53.15 19.24 23.22
CA SER A 345 -54.36 19.40 24.05
C SER A 345 -54.14 20.15 25.37
N ASP A 346 -52.92 20.62 25.63
CA ASP A 346 -52.52 21.34 26.84
C ASP A 346 -52.63 22.87 26.66
N VAL A 347 -52.28 23.64 27.70
CA VAL A 347 -52.68 25.06 27.89
C VAL A 347 -52.28 26.01 26.75
N ASP A 348 -51.14 25.79 26.07
CA ASP A 348 -50.67 26.65 24.98
C ASP A 348 -50.29 25.83 23.73
N ALA A 349 -51.24 25.61 22.82
CA ALA A 349 -50.95 24.92 21.55
C ALA A 349 -50.05 25.77 20.62
N LEU A 350 -50.15 27.10 20.68
CA LEU A 350 -49.29 28.06 19.96
C LEU A 350 -49.21 29.38 20.75
N SER A 351 -48.03 29.75 21.23
CA SER A 351 -47.79 30.99 21.98
C SER A 351 -46.77 31.89 21.27
N LEU A 352 -47.10 33.17 21.12
CA LEU A 352 -46.19 34.23 20.68
C LEU A 352 -46.04 35.21 21.84
N THR A 353 -44.85 35.29 22.43
CA THR A 353 -44.60 36.10 23.63
C THR A 353 -43.40 37.02 23.42
N THR A 354 -43.52 38.27 23.84
CA THR A 354 -42.42 39.23 23.93
C THR A 354 -42.12 39.54 25.40
N VAL A 355 -40.84 39.47 25.81
CA VAL A 355 -40.45 39.53 27.24
C VAL A 355 -39.68 40.79 27.63
N THR A 356 -39.49 41.73 26.72
CA THR A 356 -38.78 43.00 26.98
C THR A 356 -39.73 44.19 26.81
N ASN A 357 -39.44 45.30 27.50
CA ASN A 357 -40.29 46.51 27.60
C ASN A 357 -40.57 47.25 26.26
N GLY A 358 -40.24 46.67 25.11
CA GLY A 358 -40.50 47.21 23.78
C GLY A 358 -40.79 46.15 22.71
N GLY A 359 -41.11 44.90 23.09
CA GLY A 359 -41.43 43.88 22.10
C GLY A 359 -42.89 43.94 21.69
N ASP A 360 -43.14 44.32 20.43
CA ASP A 360 -44.46 44.32 19.81
C ASP A 360 -44.68 43.02 19.00
N ILE A 361 -45.91 42.52 18.97
CA ILE A 361 -46.31 41.44 18.06
C ILE A 361 -47.16 42.09 16.97
N VAL A 362 -46.50 42.42 15.87
CA VAL A 362 -47.15 43.09 14.74
C VAL A 362 -47.62 42.04 13.72
N ILE A 363 -48.93 41.93 13.55
CA ILE A 363 -49.54 41.17 12.46
C ILE A 363 -50.07 42.17 11.44
N SER A 364 -49.32 42.37 10.35
CA SER A 364 -49.73 43.25 9.25
C SER A 364 -50.28 42.42 8.10
N SER A 365 -51.56 42.62 7.77
CA SER A 365 -52.20 42.03 6.59
C SER A 365 -52.76 43.13 5.72
N ASN A 366 -52.62 42.99 4.40
CA ASN A 366 -53.31 43.84 3.42
C ASN A 366 -54.77 43.40 3.20
N ASP A 367 -55.18 42.33 3.86
CA ASP A 367 -56.53 41.74 3.83
C ASP A 367 -56.94 41.33 5.26
N ILE A 368 -57.98 40.51 5.41
CA ILE A 368 -58.53 40.09 6.69
C ILE A 368 -57.53 39.21 7.47
N ILE A 369 -57.37 39.50 8.76
CA ILE A 369 -56.83 38.56 9.74
C ILE A 369 -58.02 37.80 10.33
N ASN A 370 -58.11 36.49 10.06
CA ASN A 370 -59.17 35.66 10.60
C ASN A 370 -58.70 34.98 11.90
N ILE A 371 -59.49 35.09 12.96
CA ILE A 371 -59.31 34.38 14.21
C ILE A 371 -60.59 33.58 14.43
N ASP A 372 -60.51 32.27 14.22
CA ASP A 372 -61.65 31.34 14.33
C ASP A 372 -61.38 30.39 15.49
N ALA A 373 -62.06 30.63 16.62
CA ALA A 373 -62.00 29.77 17.80
C ALA A 373 -63.33 29.02 17.94
N THR A 374 -63.26 27.74 18.29
CA THR A 374 -64.46 26.95 18.62
C THR A 374 -65.10 27.37 19.94
N ASN A 375 -64.36 28.11 20.78
CA ASN A 375 -64.76 28.63 22.09
C ASN A 375 -64.50 30.16 22.13
N ASP A 376 -64.31 30.72 23.32
CA ASP A 376 -64.05 32.14 23.52
C ASP A 376 -62.69 32.57 22.96
N ILE A 377 -62.63 33.79 22.42
CA ILE A 377 -61.39 34.49 22.07
C ILE A 377 -61.14 35.51 23.19
N ASP A 378 -60.20 35.21 24.07
CA ASP A 378 -59.83 36.09 25.18
C ASP A 378 -58.69 37.02 24.78
N ILE A 379 -58.92 38.33 24.85
CA ILE A 379 -57.88 39.36 24.72
C ILE A 379 -57.68 39.99 26.09
N LEU A 380 -56.67 39.52 26.81
CA LEU A 380 -56.32 40.02 28.14
C LEU A 380 -55.17 41.03 28.04
N VAL A 381 -55.42 42.28 28.42
CA VAL A 381 -54.40 43.32 28.52
C VAL A 381 -54.04 43.52 29.98
N THR A 382 -52.77 43.28 30.34
CA THR A 382 -52.22 43.50 31.68
C THR A 382 -51.05 44.49 31.62
N ALA A 383 -51.19 45.68 32.19
CA ALA A 383 -50.10 46.68 32.26
C ALA A 383 -49.69 47.01 33.71
N SER A 384 -48.42 47.39 33.93
CA SER A 384 -47.92 47.79 35.26
C SER A 384 -48.16 49.26 35.63
N THR A 385 -48.67 50.08 34.70
CA THR A 385 -48.94 51.52 34.92
C THR A 385 -50.25 51.97 34.27
N ALA A 386 -50.94 52.90 34.94
CA ALA A 386 -52.39 53.17 34.91
C ALA A 386 -53.07 53.68 33.62
N ASN A 387 -52.53 53.41 32.42
CA ASN A 387 -53.18 53.78 31.14
C ASN A 387 -53.35 52.54 30.24
N GLU A 388 -54.29 51.66 30.61
CA GLU A 388 -54.70 50.49 29.83
C GLU A 388 -55.80 50.87 28.83
N ASP A 389 -55.42 51.23 27.61
CA ASP A 389 -56.38 51.46 26.53
C ASP A 389 -56.22 50.39 25.44
N VAL A 390 -57.28 49.63 25.17
CA VAL A 390 -57.41 48.87 23.91
C VAL A 390 -57.83 49.86 22.84
N LEU A 391 -56.85 50.34 22.06
CA LEU A 391 -57.13 51.25 20.95
C LEU A 391 -57.56 50.44 19.72
N ILE A 392 -58.86 50.36 19.48
CA ILE A 392 -59.42 49.84 18.22
C ILE A 392 -59.60 51.03 17.27
N ALA A 393 -58.58 51.32 16.48
CA ALA A 393 -58.61 52.38 15.48
C ALA A 393 -59.00 51.80 14.11
N THR A 394 -60.12 52.25 13.55
CA THR A 394 -60.52 51.89 12.20
C THR A 394 -59.92 52.84 11.17
N GLY A 395 -59.20 52.30 10.18
CA GLY A 395 -58.58 53.11 9.13
C GLY A 395 -59.58 53.64 8.10
N GLY A 396 -59.93 54.93 8.20
CA GLY A 396 -60.22 55.83 7.07
C GLY A 396 -61.47 55.63 6.19
N ASP A 397 -62.00 54.43 6.01
CA ASP A 397 -63.18 54.20 5.17
C ASP A 397 -64.47 54.10 6.00
N GLN A 398 -65.49 54.79 5.49
CA GLN A 398 -66.76 55.17 6.15
C GLN A 398 -67.64 54.00 6.65
N ASP A 399 -67.23 52.75 6.42
CA ASP A 399 -68.00 51.52 6.74
C ASP A 399 -67.37 50.68 7.86
N SER A 400 -66.31 51.15 8.50
CA SER A 400 -65.67 50.40 9.60
C SER A 400 -66.57 50.35 10.84
N HIS A 401 -67.15 49.19 11.15
CA HIS A 401 -68.04 48.99 12.29
C HIS A 401 -67.35 48.14 13.37
N VAL A 402 -67.09 48.73 14.53
CA VAL A 402 -66.70 47.99 15.74
C VAL A 402 -67.98 47.72 16.54
N THR A 403 -68.42 46.47 16.57
CA THR A 403 -69.56 46.07 17.40
C THR A 403 -69.02 45.51 18.70
N ILE A 404 -68.96 46.34 19.73
CA ILE A 404 -68.71 45.91 21.12
C ILE A 404 -70.08 45.62 21.72
N THR A 405 -70.43 44.35 21.88
CA THR A 405 -71.65 43.91 22.59
C THR A 405 -71.44 43.75 24.07
#